data_AF-A0A0V1NC71-F1
#
_entry.id   AF-A0A0V1NC71-F1
#
_cell.length_a   1.000
_cell.length_b   1.000
_cell.length_c   1.000
_cell.angle_alpha   90.00
_cell.angle_beta   90.00
_cell.angle_gamma   90.00
#
_symmetry.space_group_name_H-M   'P 1'
#
loop_
_entity.id
_entity.type
_entity.pdbx_description
1 polymer ?
#
loop_
_entity_poly.entity_id
_entity_poly.type
_entity_poly.pdbx_seq_one_letter_code
_entity_poly.pdbx_strand_id
1 'polypeptide(L)'
;MPKGMAKANSIAAEKKLAASKTRLKIMLQDLNRMCDESEKAVVIQGQLSLVEKLFEETDALQSAFEEGLEAEAQEASMIEWSGYRLDFLRSQARAHEVAGQGLADRAAPQELKTAEVDPNVRLPRLELPKFDGDVTRFHEFWDQFET
;
A
#
# COMPACT_ATOMS: atom_id res chain seq x y z
N MET A 1 -2.81 27.88 35.24
CA MET A 1 -1.55 27.18 34.88
C MET A 1 -0.41 28.19 34.82
N PRO A 2 0.82 27.87 35.26
CA PRO A 2 1.93 28.81 35.22
C PRO A 2 2.44 28.98 33.78
N LYS A 3 2.56 30.25 33.32
CA LYS A 3 2.99 30.63 31.95
C LYS A 3 4.30 29.98 31.49
N GLY A 4 5.19 29.59 32.41
CA GLY A 4 6.46 28.91 32.09
C GLY A 4 6.32 27.46 31.62
N MET A 5 5.31 26.72 32.11
CA MET A 5 5.12 25.30 31.75
C MET A 5 4.52 25.14 30.34
N ALA A 6 3.62 26.06 29.95
CA ALA A 6 3.01 26.04 28.61
C ALA A 6 4.06 26.26 27.50
N LYS A 7 4.99 27.21 27.71
CA LYS A 7 6.05 27.51 26.73
C LYS A 7 7.05 26.36 26.57
N ALA A 8 7.42 25.69 27.65
CA ALA A 8 8.32 24.53 27.61
C ALA A 8 7.69 23.34 26.86
N ASN A 9 6.38 23.12 27.03
CA ASN A 9 5.65 22.07 26.33
C ASN A 9 5.52 22.34 24.83
N SER A 10 5.30 23.59 24.41
CA SER A 10 5.27 23.98 22.98
C SER A 10 6.58 23.63 22.27
N ILE A 11 7.71 24.04 22.86
CA ILE A 11 9.05 23.79 22.31
C ILE A 11 9.35 22.29 22.20
N ALA A 12 8.90 21.50 23.18
CA ALA A 12 9.05 20.05 23.16
C ALA A 12 8.22 19.40 22.03
N ALA A 13 6.98 19.86 21.83
CA ALA A 13 6.10 19.38 20.77
C ALA A 13 6.66 19.70 19.37
N GLU A 14 7.13 20.93 19.16
CA GLU A 14 7.77 21.36 17.91
C GLU A 14 9.01 20.52 17.58
N LYS A 15 9.88 20.28 18.57
CA LYS A 15 11.06 19.41 18.39
C LYS A 15 10.67 17.97 18.06
N LYS A 16 9.62 17.45 18.70
CA LYS A 16 9.10 16.11 18.42
C LYS A 16 8.57 16.01 16.99
N LEU A 17 7.79 17.00 16.54
CA LEU A 17 7.28 17.08 15.18
C LEU A 17 8.42 17.15 14.16
N ALA A 18 9.40 18.04 14.36
CA ALA A 18 10.56 18.17 13.48
C ALA A 18 11.37 16.87 13.36
N ALA A 19 11.58 16.17 14.48
CA ALA A 19 12.23 14.86 14.49
C ALA A 19 11.41 13.81 13.75
N SER A 20 10.09 13.80 13.92
CA SER A 20 9.18 12.88 13.24
C SER A 20 9.18 13.09 11.72
N LYS A 21 9.06 14.35 11.26
CA LYS A 21 9.18 14.73 9.83
C LYS A 21 10.51 14.28 9.23
N THR A 22 11.60 14.49 9.97
CA THR A 22 12.94 14.06 9.52
C THR A 22 13.01 12.54 9.36
N ARG A 23 12.52 11.79 10.35
CA ARG A 23 12.50 10.33 10.28
C ARG A 23 11.61 9.83 9.14
N LEU A 24 10.42 10.41 8.97
CA LEU A 24 9.52 10.08 7.88
C LEU A 24 10.20 10.26 6.51
N LYS A 25 10.86 11.40 6.30
CA LYS A 25 11.61 11.67 5.07
C LYS A 25 12.68 10.62 4.78
N ILE A 26 13.46 10.25 5.80
CA ILE A 26 14.50 9.21 5.67
C ILE A 26 13.86 7.87 5.31
N MET A 27 12.80 7.46 6.00
CA MET A 27 12.15 6.17 5.73
C MET A 27 11.48 6.12 4.36
N LEU A 28 10.94 7.25 3.87
CA LEU A 28 10.44 7.36 2.50
C LEU A 28 11.56 7.21 1.47
N GLN A 29 12.73 7.81 1.71
CA GLN A 29 13.91 7.64 0.86
C GLN A 29 14.39 6.18 0.85
N ASP A 30 14.43 5.52 2.01
CA ASP A 30 14.79 4.11 2.11
C ASP A 30 13.78 3.20 1.40
N LEU A 31 12.48 3.43 1.59
CA LEU A 31 11.42 2.68 0.90
C LEU A 31 11.55 2.83 -0.62
N ASN A 32 11.80 4.05 -1.10
CA ASN A 32 12.02 4.28 -2.53
C ASN A 32 13.29 3.58 -3.02
N ARG A 33 14.41 3.63 -2.29
CA ARG A 33 15.62 2.90 -2.65
C ARG A 33 15.36 1.40 -2.75
N MET A 34 14.64 0.81 -1.80
CA MET A 34 14.27 -0.60 -1.83
C MET A 34 13.46 -0.97 -3.08
N CYS A 35 12.57 -0.07 -3.52
CA CYS A 35 11.83 -0.25 -4.77
C CYS A 35 12.74 -0.12 -6.01
N ASP A 36 13.76 0.75 -5.99
CA ASP A 36 14.73 0.88 -7.10
C ASP A 36 15.63 -0.37 -7.20
N GLU A 37 16.05 -0.90 -6.05
CA GLU A 37 16.92 -2.07 -5.93
C GLU A 37 16.15 -3.40 -6.10
N SER A 38 14.84 -3.34 -6.37
CA SER A 38 13.96 -4.51 -6.54
C SER A 38 14.05 -5.49 -5.36
N GLU A 39 14.05 -4.95 -4.14
CA GLU A 39 13.99 -5.74 -2.92
C GLU A 39 12.79 -6.69 -2.91
N LYS A 40 12.87 -7.75 -2.10
CA LYS A 40 11.80 -8.74 -2.02
C LYS A 40 10.48 -8.06 -1.65
N ALA A 41 9.39 -8.39 -2.36
CA ALA A 41 8.06 -7.81 -2.16
C ALA A 41 7.62 -7.80 -0.68
N VAL A 42 7.87 -8.89 0.06
CA VAL A 42 7.54 -8.98 1.50
C VAL A 42 8.30 -7.95 2.36
N VAL A 43 9.54 -7.62 2.00
CA VAL A 43 10.36 -6.63 2.71
C VAL A 43 9.88 -5.23 2.38
N ILE A 44 9.55 -4.95 1.11
CA ILE A 44 8.94 -3.67 0.69
C ILE A 44 7.61 -3.45 1.42
N GLN A 45 6.74 -4.46 1.50
CA GLN A 45 5.47 -4.39 2.23
C GLN A 45 5.67 -4.14 3.73
N GLY A 46 6.65 -4.80 4.34
CA GLY A 46 7.00 -4.59 5.75
C GLY A 46 7.47 -3.16 6.01
N GLN A 47 8.37 -2.64 5.17
CA GLN A 47 8.84 -1.25 5.28
C GLN A 47 7.71 -0.25 5.03
N LEU A 48 6.85 -0.49 4.04
CA LEU A 48 5.69 0.35 3.75
C LEU A 48 4.78 0.46 4.98
N SER A 49 4.48 -0.66 5.66
CA SER A 49 3.66 -0.67 6.87
C SER A 49 4.25 0.20 7.99
N LEU A 50 5.59 0.20 8.14
CA LEU A 50 6.27 1.04 9.12
C LEU A 50 6.22 2.53 8.74
N VAL A 51 6.35 2.85 7.46
CA VAL A 51 6.23 4.22 6.92
C VAL A 51 4.81 4.75 7.11
N GLU A 52 3.78 3.95 6.79
CA GLU A 52 2.37 4.31 6.96
C GLU A 52 2.04 4.67 8.40
N LYS A 53 2.45 3.82 9.34
CA LYS A 53 2.26 4.09 10.77
C LYS A 53 2.95 5.38 11.22
N LEU A 54 4.20 5.59 10.79
CA LEU A 54 4.92 6.82 11.14
C LEU A 54 4.29 8.06 10.47
N PHE A 55 3.75 7.92 9.27
CA PHE A 55 3.03 8.99 8.59
C PHE A 55 1.81 9.41 9.41
N GLU A 56 0.96 8.47 9.83
CA GLU A 56 -0.21 8.73 10.69
C GLU A 56 0.19 9.42 12.02
N GLU A 57 1.24 8.92 12.67
CA GLU A 57 1.76 9.54 13.91
C GLU A 57 2.26 10.97 13.68
N THR A 58 2.94 11.21 12.55
CA THR A 58 3.45 12.55 12.20
C THR A 58 2.31 13.48 11.80
N ASP A 59 1.29 12.97 11.11
CA ASP A 59 0.09 13.70 10.71
C ASP A 59 -0.68 14.23 11.93
N ALA A 60 -0.88 13.38 12.93
CA ALA A 60 -1.52 13.78 14.18
C ALA A 60 -0.70 14.85 14.93
N LEU A 61 0.63 14.74 14.94
CA LEU A 61 1.50 15.76 15.53
C LEU A 61 1.44 17.08 14.76
N GLN A 62 1.34 17.00 13.43
CA GLN A 62 1.23 18.16 12.55
C GLN A 62 -0.09 18.90 12.80
N SER A 63 -1.22 18.20 12.85
CA SER A 63 -2.52 18.80 13.15
C SER A 63 -2.54 19.46 14.52
N ALA A 64 -2.03 18.79 15.56
CA ALA A 64 -1.96 19.36 16.90
C ALA A 64 -1.05 20.60 16.99
N PHE A 65 0.00 20.67 16.17
CA PHE A 65 0.85 21.86 16.06
C PHE A 65 0.11 23.00 15.36
N GLU A 66 -0.59 22.70 14.26
CA GLU A 66 -1.36 23.67 13.46
C GLU A 66 -2.53 24.29 14.24
N GLU A 67 -3.18 23.54 15.13
CA GLU A 67 -4.23 24.05 16.03
C GLU A 67 -3.76 25.21 16.91
N GLY A 68 -2.47 25.29 17.21
CA GLY A 68 -1.87 26.34 18.04
C GLY A 68 -1.39 27.58 17.26
N LEU A 69 -1.52 27.59 15.93
CA LEU A 69 -1.03 28.66 15.06
C LEU A 69 -2.11 29.69 14.75
N GLU A 70 -1.66 30.92 14.49
CA GLU A 70 -2.52 31.95 13.87
C GLU A 70 -2.81 31.58 12.42
N ALA A 71 -3.96 32.03 11.89
CA ALA A 71 -4.50 31.59 10.60
C ALA A 71 -3.50 31.61 9.43
N GLU A 72 -2.73 32.69 9.27
CA GLU A 72 -1.72 32.80 8.19
C GLU A 72 -0.59 31.78 8.35
N ALA A 73 -0.10 31.59 9.58
CA ALA A 73 0.96 30.62 9.87
C ALA A 73 0.43 29.18 9.76
N GLN A 74 -0.82 28.96 10.14
CA GLN A 74 -1.52 27.68 9.99
C GLN A 74 -1.63 27.30 8.51
N GLU A 75 -2.09 28.23 7.66
CA GLU A 75 -2.20 27.99 6.22
C GLU A 75 -0.84 27.67 5.57
N ALA A 76 0.19 28.47 5.87
CA ALA A 76 1.53 28.22 5.37
C ALA A 76 2.07 26.83 5.80
N SER A 77 1.79 26.43 7.05
CA SER A 77 2.15 25.12 7.58
C SER A 77 1.41 23.98 6.86
N MET A 78 0.10 24.13 6.60
CA MET A 78 -0.70 23.15 5.87
C MET A 78 -0.20 22.98 4.42
N ILE A 79 0.19 24.08 3.77
CA ILE A 79 0.78 24.05 2.43
C ILE A 79 2.10 23.29 2.44
N GLU A 80 3.00 23.54 3.40
CA GLU A 80 4.24 22.77 3.55
C GLU A 80 3.94 21.28 3.74
N TRP A 81 3.00 20.96 4.64
CA TRP A 81 2.62 19.58 4.94
C TRP A 81 2.00 18.85 3.74
N SER A 82 1.28 19.56 2.85
CA SER A 82 0.76 18.98 1.62
C SER A 82 1.86 18.39 0.73
N GLY A 83 3.07 18.98 0.75
CA GLY A 83 4.24 18.44 0.05
C GLY A 83 4.68 17.09 0.61
N TYR A 84 4.78 16.97 1.93
CA TYR A 84 5.08 15.69 2.59
C TYR A 84 4.03 14.62 2.28
N ARG A 85 2.75 15.00 2.28
CA ARG A 85 1.65 14.09 1.98
C ARG A 85 1.70 13.59 0.53
N LEU A 86 2.05 14.46 -0.42
CA LEU A 86 2.23 14.07 -1.82
C LEU A 86 3.42 13.11 -2.01
N ASP A 87 4.55 13.37 -1.34
CA ASP A 87 5.73 12.51 -1.40
C ASP A 87 5.46 11.13 -0.79
N PHE A 88 4.69 11.08 0.31
CA PHE A 88 4.21 9.85 0.90
C PHE A 88 3.35 9.03 -0.08
N LEU A 89 2.30 9.65 -0.66
CA LEU A 89 1.38 8.97 -1.58
C LEU A 89 2.10 8.42 -2.83
N ARG A 90 3.06 9.17 -3.37
CA ARG A 90 3.91 8.71 -4.49
C ARG A 90 4.73 7.49 -4.10
N SER A 91 5.37 7.54 -2.94
CA SER A 91 6.21 6.43 -2.44
C SER A 91 5.36 5.19 -2.13
N GLN A 92 4.18 5.36 -1.56
CA GLN A 92 3.22 4.29 -1.28
C GLN A 92 2.73 3.62 -2.57
N ALA A 93 2.28 4.41 -3.55
CA ALA A 93 1.81 3.88 -4.84
C ALA A 93 2.91 3.04 -5.53
N ARG A 94 4.13 3.56 -5.53
CA ARG A 94 5.29 2.88 -6.10
C ARG A 94 5.64 1.57 -5.36
N ALA A 95 5.60 1.58 -4.03
CA ALA A 95 5.83 0.38 -3.23
C ALA A 95 4.80 -0.71 -3.52
N HIS A 96 3.52 -0.35 -3.70
CA HIS A 96 2.48 -1.29 -4.09
C HIS A 96 2.68 -1.85 -5.49
N GLU A 97 3.09 -1.03 -6.45
CA GLU A 97 3.39 -1.47 -7.82
C GLU A 97 4.51 -2.52 -7.84
N VAL A 98 5.65 -2.21 -7.22
CA VAL A 98 6.82 -3.12 -7.18
C VAL A 98 6.52 -4.40 -6.38
N ALA A 99 5.86 -4.26 -5.23
CA ALA A 99 5.49 -5.44 -4.43
C ALA A 99 4.42 -6.31 -5.11
N GLY A 100 3.52 -5.70 -5.88
CA GLY A 100 2.50 -6.39 -6.67
C GLY A 100 3.09 -7.18 -7.85
N GLN A 101 4.10 -6.61 -8.52
CA GLN A 101 4.81 -7.28 -9.63
C GLN A 101 5.46 -8.59 -9.19
N GLY A 102 6.07 -8.63 -7.99
CA GLY A 102 6.68 -9.84 -7.44
C GLY A 102 5.70 -10.98 -7.12
N LEU A 103 4.40 -10.68 -6.96
CA LEU A 103 3.34 -11.69 -6.84
C LEU A 103 2.91 -12.21 -8.21
N ALA A 104 2.83 -11.34 -9.22
CA ALA A 104 2.53 -11.72 -10.60
C ALA A 104 3.62 -12.59 -11.22
N ASP A 105 4.90 -12.27 -10.99
CA ASP A 105 6.04 -13.07 -11.47
C ASP A 105 6.12 -14.46 -10.79
N ARG A 106 5.56 -14.59 -9.58
CA ARG A 106 5.45 -15.87 -8.84
C ARG A 106 4.22 -16.67 -9.24
N ALA A 107 3.20 -16.00 -9.79
CA ALA A 107 1.98 -16.58 -10.35
C ALA A 107 2.09 -16.86 -11.86
N ALA A 108 3.12 -16.33 -12.54
CA ALA A 108 3.51 -16.79 -13.86
C ALA A 108 3.67 -18.32 -13.78
N PRO A 109 3.09 -19.11 -14.70
CA PRO A 109 3.26 -20.54 -14.70
C PRO A 109 4.75 -20.81 -14.68
N GLN A 110 5.27 -21.35 -13.56
CA GLN A 110 6.53 -22.04 -13.60
C GLN A 110 6.38 -23.00 -14.77
N GLU A 111 7.21 -22.87 -15.79
CA GLU A 111 7.27 -23.83 -16.88
C GLU A 111 7.34 -25.20 -16.23
N LEU A 112 6.18 -25.85 -16.17
CA LEU A 112 6.03 -27.23 -15.76
C LEU A 112 6.97 -27.93 -16.69
N LYS A 113 8.08 -28.44 -16.14
CA LYS A 113 9.00 -29.31 -16.85
C LYS A 113 8.13 -30.23 -17.67
N THR A 114 8.14 -30.01 -18.98
CA THR A 114 7.34 -30.73 -19.93
C THR A 114 7.84 -32.17 -19.85
N ALA A 115 7.15 -32.99 -19.07
CA ALA A 115 7.13 -34.41 -19.35
C ALA A 115 6.62 -34.49 -20.79
N GLU A 116 7.44 -35.06 -21.68
CA GLU A 116 7.13 -35.22 -23.10
C GLU A 116 5.71 -35.77 -23.26
N VAL A 117 4.76 -34.89 -23.59
CA VAL A 117 3.41 -35.30 -23.96
C VAL A 117 3.43 -35.54 -25.46
N ASP A 118 3.23 -36.80 -25.84
CA ASP A 118 3.02 -37.24 -27.21
C ASP A 118 1.97 -36.31 -27.88
N PRO A 119 2.31 -35.60 -28.98
CA PRO A 119 1.44 -34.58 -29.58
C PRO A 119 0.13 -35.14 -30.18
N ASN A 120 -0.10 -36.45 -30.09
CA ASN A 120 -1.27 -37.11 -30.67
C ASN A 120 -2.41 -37.42 -29.67
N VAL A 121 -2.36 -36.91 -28.44
CA VAL A 121 -3.48 -37.04 -27.49
C VAL A 121 -4.60 -36.08 -27.88
N ARG A 122 -5.58 -36.55 -28.68
CA ARG A 122 -6.83 -35.82 -28.87
C ARG A 122 -7.64 -35.88 -27.58
N LEU A 123 -7.81 -34.72 -26.94
CA LEU A 123 -8.71 -34.60 -25.80
C LEU A 123 -10.14 -35.03 -26.19
N PRO A 124 -10.86 -35.74 -25.31
CA PRO A 124 -12.28 -36.00 -25.52
C PRO A 124 -13.01 -34.67 -25.73
N ARG A 125 -13.87 -34.60 -26.75
CA ARG A 125 -14.77 -33.45 -26.91
C ARG A 125 -15.76 -33.47 -25.76
N LEU A 126 -15.61 -32.53 -24.84
CA LEU A 126 -16.59 -32.28 -23.80
C LEU A 126 -17.75 -31.49 -24.43
N GLU A 127 -18.92 -32.11 -24.55
CA GLU A 127 -20.13 -31.38 -24.92
C GLU A 127 -20.71 -30.74 -23.67
N LEU A 128 -20.66 -29.41 -23.61
CA LEU A 128 -21.25 -28.68 -22.50
C LEU A 128 -22.78 -28.67 -22.65
N PRO A 129 -23.53 -29.01 -21.59
CA PRO A 129 -24.97 -28.81 -21.59
C PRO A 129 -25.26 -27.32 -21.80
N LYS A 130 -26.28 -27.02 -22.62
CA LYS A 130 -26.70 -25.64 -22.91
C LYS A 130 -27.85 -25.28 -21.99
N PHE A 131 -27.69 -24.20 -21.23
CA PHE A 131 -28.78 -23.65 -20.44
C PHE A 131 -29.88 -23.08 -21.36
N ASP A 132 -31.13 -23.40 -21.06
CA ASP A 132 -32.30 -23.02 -21.87
C ASP A 132 -32.84 -21.61 -21.55
N GLY A 133 -32.30 -20.97 -20.50
CA GLY A 133 -32.68 -19.62 -20.08
C GLY A 133 -33.82 -19.60 -19.05
N ASP A 134 -34.33 -20.75 -18.63
CA ASP A 134 -35.32 -20.83 -17.54
C ASP A 134 -34.63 -20.72 -16.18
N VAL A 135 -34.71 -19.53 -15.58
CA VAL A 135 -34.07 -19.21 -14.29
C VAL A 135 -34.53 -20.15 -13.17
N THR A 136 -35.74 -20.72 -13.25
CA THR A 136 -36.23 -21.67 -12.23
C THR A 136 -35.47 -22.99 -12.25
N ARG A 137 -34.81 -23.32 -13.37
CA ARG A 137 -34.02 -24.54 -13.57
C ARG A 137 -32.51 -24.30 -13.49
N PHE A 138 -32.09 -23.07 -13.18
CA PHE A 138 -30.67 -22.71 -13.14
C PHE A 138 -29.89 -23.55 -12.14
N HIS A 139 -30.47 -23.85 -10.97
CA HIS A 139 -29.83 -24.69 -9.97
C HIS A 139 -29.59 -26.12 -10.47
N GLU A 140 -30.58 -26.75 -11.11
CA GLU A 140 -30.44 -28.09 -11.71
C GLU A 140 -29.45 -28.13 -12.88
N PHE A 141 -29.33 -27.02 -13.61
CA PHE A 141 -28.30 -26.85 -14.64
C PHE A 141 -26.91 -26.75 -14.01
N TRP A 142 -26.78 -26.02 -12.91
CA TRP A 142 -25.50 -25.77 -12.24
C TRP A 142 -24.96 -26.99 -11.49
N ASP A 143 -25.84 -27.80 -10.89
CA ASP A 143 -25.49 -29.06 -10.20
C ASP A 143 -24.73 -30.05 -11.10
N GLN A 144 -24.83 -29.92 -12.43
CA GLN A 144 -24.09 -30.77 -13.38
C GLN A 144 -22.58 -30.51 -13.40
N PHE A 145 -22.12 -29.40 -12.83
CA PHE A 145 -20.71 -29.00 -12.79
C PHE A 145 -20.08 -29.14 -11.39
N GLU A 146 -20.88 -29.34 -10.35
CA GLU A 146 -20.42 -29.48 -8.97
C GLU A 146 -20.36 -30.99 -8.62
N THR A 147 -19.24 -31.64 -8.94
CA THR A 147 -18.90 -32.98 -8.41
C THR A 147 -17.80 -32.87 -7.37
#